data_AF-A0A916E636-F1
#
_entry.id   AF-A0A916E636-F1
#
_cell.length_a   1.000
_cell.length_b   1.000
_cell.length_c   1.000
_cell.angle_alpha   90.00
_cell.angle_beta   90.00
_cell.angle_gamma   90.00
#
_symmetry.space_group_name_H-M   'P 1'
#
loop_
_entity.id
_entity.type
_entity.pdbx_description
1 polymer ?
#
loop_
_entity_poly.entity_id
_entity_poly.type
_entity_poly.pdbx_seq_one_letter_code
_entity_poly.pdbx_strand_id
1 'polypeptide(L)'
;MIQAFKAANEKNSIILSNALDISGVVGTTCKHGIPMKFLNIKTRERLVYSLFLLNNILDEFGSQINVMYDIGCTMAKHLKVNYL
;
A
#
# COMPACT_ATOMS: atom_id res chain seq x y z
N MET A 1 0.64 -17.35 20.54
CA MET A 1 1.36 -16.30 19.81
C MET A 1 1.25 -16.59 18.33
N ILE A 2 0.39 -15.86 17.60
CA ILE A 2 0.31 -15.95 16.14
C ILE A 2 1.54 -15.22 15.60
N GLN A 3 2.45 -15.92 14.94
CA GLN A 3 3.54 -15.29 14.21
C GLN A 3 2.93 -14.45 13.09
N ALA A 4 3.23 -13.15 13.08
CA ALA A 4 2.88 -12.27 11.97
C ALA A 4 3.55 -12.81 10.70
N PHE A 5 2.76 -13.07 9.65
CA PHE A 5 3.27 -13.47 8.36
C PHE A 5 4.08 -12.30 7.76
N LYS A 6 5.40 -12.35 7.90
CA LYS A 6 6.30 -11.44 7.19
C LYS A 6 6.61 -12.04 5.82
N ALA A 7 6.10 -11.41 4.77
CA ALA A 7 6.31 -11.82 3.39
C ALA A 7 7.80 -11.83 2.95
N ALA A 8 8.69 -11.17 3.71
CA ALA A 8 10.13 -11.18 3.45
C ALA A 8 10.96 -11.24 4.74
N ASN A 9 12.00 -12.07 4.75
CA ASN A 9 12.98 -12.17 5.83
C ASN A 9 14.04 -11.07 5.67
N GLU A 10 14.16 -10.17 6.66
CA GLU A 10 14.98 -8.96 6.59
C GLU A 10 16.47 -9.25 6.28
N LYS A 11 16.99 -10.38 6.77
CA LYS A 11 18.41 -10.73 6.72
C LYS A 11 18.96 -11.00 5.30
N ASN A 12 18.12 -11.36 4.33
CA ASN A 12 18.52 -11.63 2.94
C ASN A 12 18.12 -10.51 1.96
N SER A 13 17.44 -9.46 2.44
CA SER A 13 16.77 -8.49 1.59
C SER A 13 17.69 -7.49 0.89
N ILE A 14 18.85 -7.19 1.46
CA ILE A 14 19.74 -6.11 0.96
C ILE A 14 20.51 -6.56 -0.29
N ILE A 15 20.97 -7.81 -0.34
CA ILE A 15 21.76 -8.35 -1.47
C ILE A 15 20.85 -8.65 -2.67
N LEU A 16 19.65 -9.19 -2.45
CA LEU A 16 18.65 -9.42 -3.51
C LEU A 16 18.05 -8.12 -4.06
N SER A 17 17.90 -7.08 -3.23
CA SER A 17 17.33 -5.78 -3.63
C SER A 17 18.09 -5.09 -4.76
N ASN A 18 19.42 -5.25 -4.86
CA ASN A 18 20.22 -4.58 -5.88
C ASN A 18 20.25 -5.34 -7.22
N ALA A 19 19.82 -6.60 -7.22
CA ALA A 19 19.77 -7.45 -8.42
C ALA A 19 18.38 -7.51 -9.06
N LEU A 20 17.35 -6.99 -8.39
CA LEU A 20 15.97 -7.05 -8.84
C LEU A 20 15.47 -5.68 -9.29
N ASP A 21 14.95 -5.61 -10.52
CA ASP A 21 14.31 -4.39 -11.04
C ASP A 21 13.03 -4.01 -10.30
N ILE A 22 12.41 -4.98 -9.61
CA ILE A 22 11.20 -4.86 -8.81
C ILE A 22 11.49 -5.47 -7.44
N SER A 23 11.36 -4.67 -6.39
CA SER A 23 11.64 -5.09 -5.01
C SER A 23 10.41 -5.57 -4.27
N GLY A 24 9.21 -5.38 -4.84
CA GLY A 24 7.95 -5.84 -4.26
C GLY A 24 6.73 -5.47 -5.09
N VAL A 25 5.57 -5.87 -4.61
CA VAL A 25 4.27 -5.53 -5.17
C VAL A 25 3.40 -4.97 -4.06
N VAL A 26 2.68 -3.89 -4.37
CA VAL A 26 1.63 -3.32 -3.52
C VAL A 26 0.32 -3.34 -4.31
N GLY A 27 -0.79 -3.65 -3.65
CA GLY A 27 -2.06 -3.69 -4.33
C GLY A 27 -3.26 -3.63 -3.40
N THR A 28 -4.43 -3.61 -4.02
CA THR A 28 -5.72 -3.54 -3.34
C THR A 28 -6.57 -4.75 -3.69
N THR A 29 -7.38 -5.16 -2.71
CA THR A 29 -8.38 -6.21 -2.85
C THR A 29 -9.72 -5.67 -2.39
N CYS A 30 -10.81 -6.13 -2.98
CA CYS A 30 -12.12 -5.88 -2.39
C CYS A 30 -12.27 -6.69 -1.09
N LYS A 31 -13.33 -6.42 -0.32
CA LYS A 31 -13.63 -7.15 0.92
C LYS A 31 -13.80 -8.67 0.76
N HIS A 32 -14.06 -9.14 -0.46
CA HIS A 32 -14.18 -10.56 -0.79
C HIS A 32 -12.83 -11.21 -1.12
N GLY A 33 -11.72 -10.47 -1.03
CA GLY A 33 -10.38 -10.95 -1.38
C GLY A 33 -10.12 -10.98 -2.89
N ILE A 34 -11.00 -10.42 -3.71
CA ILE A 34 -10.80 -10.33 -5.16
C ILE A 34 -9.79 -9.21 -5.43
N PRO A 35 -8.70 -9.48 -6.17
CA PRO A 35 -7.73 -8.45 -6.49
C PRO A 35 -8.31 -7.37 -7.40
N MET A 36 -7.98 -6.11 -7.11
CA MET A 36 -8.44 -4.96 -7.89
C MET A 36 -7.30 -4.35 -8.68
N LYS A 37 -6.21 -3.93 -8.01
CA LYS A 37 -5.07 -3.30 -8.68
C LYS A 37 -3.76 -3.63 -7.99
N PHE A 38 -2.71 -3.84 -8.77
CA PHE A 38 -1.35 -4.06 -8.28
C PHE A 38 -0.37 -3.14 -8.97
N LEU A 39 0.67 -2.76 -8.24
CA LEU A 39 1.75 -1.91 -8.68
C LEU A 39 3.07 -2.56 -8.29
N ASN A 40 3.98 -2.62 -9.26
CA ASN A 40 5.36 -2.98 -9.01
C ASN A 40 6.04 -1.82 -8.28
N ILE A 41 6.74 -2.11 -7.19
CA ILE A 41 7.52 -1.12 -6.46
C ILE A 41 9.00 -1.51 -6.48
N LYS A 42 9.85 -0.48 -6.56
CA LYS A 42 11.31 -0.62 -6.48
C LYS A 42 11.87 -0.23 -5.12
N THR A 43 10.99 0.22 -4.21
CA THR A 43 11.38 0.57 -2.85
C THR A 43 10.62 -0.29 -1.85
N ARG A 44 10.97 -0.18 -0.58
CA ARG A 44 10.21 -0.80 0.51
C ARG A 44 8.83 -0.16 0.66
N GLU A 45 8.06 -0.65 1.61
CA GLU A 45 6.75 -0.08 1.96
C GLU A 45 6.84 1.44 2.20
N ARG A 46 6.00 2.20 1.50
CA ARG A 46 5.86 3.66 1.66
C ARG A 46 4.39 4.01 1.62
N LEU A 47 3.97 4.91 2.52
CA LEU A 47 2.59 5.39 2.60
C LEU A 47 2.07 6.01 1.30
N VAL A 48 2.96 6.59 0.49
CA VAL A 48 2.62 7.17 -0.81
C VAL A 48 1.99 6.16 -1.77
N TYR A 49 2.35 4.87 -1.67
CA TYR A 49 1.77 3.84 -2.52
C TYR A 49 0.33 3.53 -2.16
N SER A 50 0.02 3.47 -0.85
CA SER A 50 -1.34 3.32 -0.36
C SER A 50 -2.21 4.51 -0.78
N LEU A 51 -1.69 5.74 -0.67
CA LEU A 51 -2.40 6.95 -1.12
C LEU A 51 -2.67 6.94 -2.62
N PHE A 52 -1.69 6.55 -3.43
CA PHE A 52 -1.88 6.44 -4.87
C PHE A 52 -2.98 5.42 -5.23
N LEU A 53 -2.96 4.24 -4.61
CA LEU A 53 -4.00 3.22 -4.81
C LEU A 53 -5.38 3.70 -4.35
N LEU A 54 -5.46 4.41 -3.22
CA LEU A 54 -6.70 5.01 -2.73
C LEU A 54 -7.28 6.03 -3.71
N ASN A 55 -6.45 6.93 -4.24
CA ASN A 55 -6.90 7.90 -5.26
C ASN A 55 -7.41 7.19 -6.51
N ASN A 56 -6.73 6.14 -6.97
CA ASN A 56 -7.20 5.36 -8.12
C ASN A 56 -8.58 4.73 -7.88
N ILE A 57 -8.84 4.22 -6.67
CA ILE A 57 -10.16 3.66 -6.32
C ILE A 57 -11.20 4.78 -6.25
N LEU A 58 -10.87 5.93 -5.66
CA LEU A 58 -11.78 7.08 -5.60
C LEU A 58 -12.13 7.62 -6.99
N ASP A 59 -11.15 7.67 -7.90
CA ASP A 59 -11.35 8.10 -9.29
C ASP A 59 -12.25 7.11 -10.06
N GLU A 60 -12.11 5.80 -9.79
CA GLU A 60 -12.86 4.75 -10.50
C GLU A 60 -14.30 4.58 -9.98
N PHE A 61 -14.51 4.64 -8.66
CA PHE A 61 -15.82 4.35 -8.04
C PHE A 61 -16.54 5.61 -7.52
N GLY A 62 -15.88 6.77 -7.52
CA GLY A 62 -16.46 8.04 -7.08
C GLY A 62 -16.79 8.10 -5.58
N SER A 63 -17.72 8.99 -5.22
CA SER A 63 -18.08 9.29 -3.82
C SER A 63 -18.94 8.23 -3.13
N GLN A 64 -19.22 7.11 -3.78
CA GLN A 64 -20.05 6.03 -3.22
C GLN A 64 -19.27 5.05 -2.34
N ILE A 65 -17.96 5.28 -2.14
CA ILE A 65 -17.10 4.42 -1.33
C ILE A 65 -16.69 5.10 -0.03
N ASN A 66 -16.76 4.35 1.07
CA ASN A 66 -16.17 4.75 2.34
C ASN A 66 -14.83 4.04 2.49
N VAL A 67 -13.77 4.81 2.73
CA VAL A 67 -12.42 4.30 2.92
C VAL A 67 -12.14 4.18 4.42
N MET A 68 -11.80 2.98 4.88
CA MET A 68 -11.31 2.74 6.24
C MET A 68 -9.85 2.31 6.17
N TYR A 69 -8.98 3.01 6.90
CA TYR A 69 -7.54 2.78 6.88
C TYR A 69 -7.04 2.50 8.30
N ASP A 70 -6.50 1.30 8.52
CA ASP A 70 -6.12 0.76 9.84
C ASP A 70 -5.05 1.62 10.53
N ILE A 71 -4.16 2.25 9.77
CA ILE A 71 -3.15 3.19 10.26
C ILE A 71 -3.48 4.65 9.90
N GLY A 72 -4.77 5.00 9.90
CA GLY A 72 -5.31 6.32 9.58
C GLY A 72 -4.63 7.46 10.34
N CYS A 73 -4.33 7.26 11.63
CA CYS A 73 -3.66 8.25 12.46
C CYS A 73 -2.24 8.60 11.98
N THR A 74 -1.52 7.62 11.42
CA THR A 74 -0.19 7.83 10.82
C THR A 74 -0.34 8.53 9.48
N MET A 75 -1.29 8.10 8.65
CA MET A 75 -1.54 8.70 7.34
C MET A 75 -1.97 10.17 7.45
N ALA A 76 -2.84 10.49 8.41
CA ALA A 76 -3.33 11.85 8.64
C ALA A 76 -2.19 12.85 8.90
N LYS A 77 -1.08 12.43 9.53
CA LYS A 77 0.10 13.28 9.75
C LYS A 77 0.85 13.62 8.47
N HIS A 78 0.70 12.80 7.43
CA HIS A 78 1.37 12.95 6.14
C HIS A 78 0.46 13.54 5.06
N LEU A 79 -0.85 13.61 5.29
CA LEU A 79 -1.80 14.30 4.43
C LEU A 79 -1.75 15.80 4.72
N LYS A 80 -1.38 16.61 3.72
CA LYS A 80 -1.60 18.06 3.79
C LYS A 80 -3.09 18.32 3.59
N VAL A 81 -3.79 18.60 4.69
CA VAL A 81 -5.17 19.07 4.64
C VAL A 81 -5.14 20.52 4.15
N ASN A 82 -5.38 20.73 2.86
CA ASN A 82 -5.76 22.06 2.38
C ASN A 82 -7.23 22.23 2.76
N TYR A 83 -7.49 23.02 3.81
CA TYR A 83 -8.85 23.52 4.06
C TYR A 83 -9.21 24.43 2.88
N LEU A 84 -10.15 23.98 2.05
CA LEU A 84 -10.92 24.81 1.12
C LEU A 84 -12.33 24.97 1.68
#